data_AF-A0A558C305-F1
#
_entry.id   AF-A0A558C305-F1
#
_cell.length_a   1.000
_cell.length_b   1.000
_cell.length_c   1.000
_cell.angle_alpha   90.00
_cell.angle_beta   90.00
_cell.angle_gamma   90.00
#
_symmetry.space_group_name_H-M   'P 1'
#
loop_
_entity.id
_entity.type
_entity.pdbx_description
1 polymer ?
#
loop_
_entity_poly.entity_id
_entity_poly.type
_entity_poly.pdbx_seq_one_letter_code
_entity_poly.pdbx_strand_id
1 'polypeptide(L)'
;MSSAFIPETYVAPVSGGDYTKLQDGTTSLRILSEQPLFGWVYWNTANKPVRFEFAKHPGQPSDARIGADGKPDAVKEFWAMAVYNITNKKVELWEVTQAQIKNALTALAKDAEWGHPTQYSIKVSKSGTGKDTKYGVLPTAPKPLPAEIQAEVDAKPVNLRALIDGGNPFDSQPKPGAAPTPEQAKNLAPTDDNDLPF
;
A
#
# COMPACT_ATOMS: atom_id res chain seq x y z
N MET A 1 21.01 0.04 -42.82
CA MET A 1 21.44 -0.69 -41.61
C MET A 1 21.15 0.21 -40.42
N SER A 2 20.32 -0.25 -39.49
CA SER A 2 19.45 0.55 -38.62
C SER A 2 20.16 1.49 -37.64
N SER A 3 19.88 2.81 -37.76
CA SER A 3 20.13 3.83 -36.73
C SER A 3 19.05 3.77 -35.65
N ALA A 4 19.13 2.81 -34.74
CA ALA A 4 18.29 2.84 -33.55
C ALA A 4 18.87 3.83 -32.54
N PHE A 5 18.14 4.92 -32.27
CA PHE A 5 18.49 5.99 -31.33
C PHE A 5 18.63 5.50 -29.86
N ILE A 6 18.05 4.34 -29.55
CA ILE A 6 18.12 3.70 -28.23
C ILE A 6 18.58 2.26 -28.45
N PRO A 7 19.64 1.79 -27.74
CA PRO A 7 20.11 0.41 -27.88
C PRO A 7 19.05 -0.57 -27.35
N GLU A 8 18.90 -1.73 -28.00
CA GLU A 8 17.95 -2.79 -27.60
C GLU A 8 18.15 -3.29 -26.15
N THR A 9 19.30 -2.98 -25.56
CA THR A 9 19.67 -3.29 -24.17
C THR A 9 19.29 -2.20 -23.17
N TYR A 10 18.68 -1.08 -23.58
CA TYR A 10 18.29 -0.01 -22.66
C TYR A 10 17.03 -0.40 -21.87
N VAL A 11 17.22 -0.65 -20.57
CA VAL A 11 16.13 -0.77 -19.59
C VAL A 11 16.07 0.56 -18.85
N ALA A 12 14.94 1.26 -18.92
CA ALA A 12 14.73 2.47 -18.14
C ALA A 12 14.95 2.17 -16.64
N PRO A 13 15.61 3.06 -15.87
CA PRO A 13 15.83 2.82 -14.45
C PRO A 13 14.47 2.69 -13.75
N VAL A 14 14.17 1.48 -13.29
CA VAL A 14 13.02 1.25 -12.43
C VAL A 14 13.34 1.98 -11.14
N SER A 15 12.59 3.03 -10.80
CA SER A 15 12.75 3.72 -9.52
C SER A 15 12.62 2.68 -8.40
N GLY A 16 13.74 2.22 -7.87
CA GLY A 16 13.83 1.11 -6.92
C GLY A 16 13.40 1.56 -5.54
N GLY A 17 12.11 1.82 -5.36
CA GLY A 17 11.54 1.89 -4.02
C GLY A 17 11.29 0.47 -3.49
N ASP A 18 11.27 0.32 -2.18
CA ASP A 18 10.84 -0.92 -1.52
C ASP A 18 9.32 -1.12 -1.56
N TYR A 19 8.61 -0.37 -2.41
CA TYR A 19 7.17 -0.43 -2.57
C TYR A 19 6.79 -1.00 -3.93
N THR A 20 5.86 -1.95 -3.95
CA THR A 20 5.33 -2.53 -5.18
C THR A 20 4.44 -1.52 -5.90
N LYS A 21 4.80 -1.18 -7.13
CA LYS A 21 3.97 -0.38 -8.04
C LYS A 21 3.43 -1.28 -9.14
N LEU A 22 2.10 -1.31 -9.29
CA LEU A 22 1.44 -2.01 -10.38
C LEU A 22 1.65 -1.24 -11.69
N GLN A 23 2.52 -1.80 -12.53
CA GLN A 23 2.72 -1.34 -13.90
C GLN A 23 1.65 -1.92 -14.83
N ASP A 24 1.50 -1.31 -16.01
CA ASP A 24 0.58 -1.83 -17.01
C ASP A 24 1.06 -3.21 -17.48
N GLY A 25 0.12 -4.14 -17.63
CA GLY A 25 0.42 -5.55 -17.84
C GLY A 25 0.24 -6.38 -16.57
N THR A 26 1.02 -7.45 -16.43
CA THR A 26 0.85 -8.43 -15.34
C THR A 26 2.02 -8.40 -14.37
N THR A 27 1.73 -8.10 -13.11
CA THR A 27 2.68 -8.18 -11.99
C THR A 27 2.45 -9.46 -11.21
N SER A 28 3.48 -10.30 -11.06
CA SER A 28 3.39 -11.54 -10.28
C SER A 28 3.92 -11.31 -8.87
N LEU A 29 3.06 -11.49 -7.88
CA LEU A 29 3.34 -11.22 -6.47
C LEU A 29 3.09 -12.48 -5.64
N ARG A 30 3.89 -12.68 -4.60
CA ARG A 30 3.64 -13.69 -3.57
C ARG A 30 3.42 -12.98 -2.25
N ILE A 31 2.26 -13.17 -1.63
CA ILE A 31 1.97 -12.57 -0.33
C ILE A 31 2.80 -13.29 0.73
N LEU A 32 3.49 -12.50 1.55
CA LEU A 32 4.35 -13.00 2.64
C LEU A 32 3.74 -12.74 4.01
N SER A 33 2.93 -11.67 4.13
CA SER A 33 2.26 -11.36 5.38
C SER A 33 1.11 -12.30 5.66
N GLU A 34 1.11 -12.90 6.86
CA GLU A 34 -0.02 -13.71 7.36
C GLU A 34 -1.31 -12.89 7.49
N GLN A 35 -1.18 -11.61 7.86
CA GLN A 35 -2.31 -10.69 7.94
C GLN A 35 -1.96 -9.37 7.25
N PRO A 36 -2.85 -8.83 6.42
CA PRO A 36 -2.69 -7.48 5.90
C PRO A 36 -2.90 -6.45 7.01
N LEU A 37 -2.18 -5.33 6.92
CA LEU A 37 -2.44 -4.16 7.74
C LEU A 37 -3.54 -3.33 7.08
N PHE A 38 -4.64 -3.17 7.80
CA PHE A 38 -5.74 -2.28 7.39
C PHE A 38 -5.52 -0.88 7.96
N GLY A 39 -5.87 0.13 7.18
CA GLY A 39 -5.86 1.51 7.64
C GLY A 39 -6.56 2.46 6.69
N TRP A 40 -6.52 3.74 7.05
CA TRP A 40 -7.04 4.83 6.23
C TRP A 40 -5.88 5.67 5.71
N VAL A 41 -5.93 6.06 4.45
CA VAL A 41 -4.93 6.92 3.81
C VAL A 41 -5.62 8.07 3.09
N TYR A 42 -5.06 9.26 3.20
CA TYR A 42 -5.39 10.39 2.35
C TYR A 42 -4.11 11.12 1.95
N TRP A 43 -4.21 11.95 0.91
CA TRP A 43 -3.11 12.80 0.47
C TRP A 43 -3.35 14.20 1.02
N ASN A 44 -2.36 14.78 1.70
CA ASN A 44 -2.47 16.14 2.21
C ASN A 44 -2.13 17.19 1.13
N THR A 45 -2.34 18.47 1.45
CA THR A 45 -1.98 19.61 0.57
C THR A 45 -0.51 19.66 0.17
N ALA A 46 0.38 19.04 0.96
CA ALA A 46 1.80 18.88 0.66
C ALA A 46 2.11 17.66 -0.26
N ASN A 47 1.09 17.01 -0.82
CA ASN A 47 1.20 15.77 -1.61
C ASN A 47 1.94 14.65 -0.87
N LYS A 48 1.71 14.51 0.43
CA LYS A 48 2.22 13.39 1.23
C LYS A 48 1.07 12.48 1.65
N PRO A 49 1.26 11.15 1.63
CA PRO A 49 0.29 10.21 2.17
C PRO A 49 0.31 10.28 3.70
N VAL A 50 -0.85 10.55 4.31
CA VAL A 50 -1.07 10.49 5.76
C VAL A 50 -1.89 9.24 6.05
N ARG A 51 -1.45 8.42 7.01
CA ARG A 51 -2.04 7.11 7.32
C ARG A 51 -2.55 7.05 8.75
N PHE A 52 -3.64 6.30 8.95
CA PHE A 52 -4.29 6.11 10.25
C PHE A 52 -4.62 4.64 10.46
N GLU A 53 -4.70 4.26 11.72
CA GLU A 53 -5.23 2.96 12.15
C GLU A 53 -6.66 2.77 11.66
N PHE A 54 -6.99 1.56 11.23
CA PHE A 54 -8.34 1.23 10.73
C PHE A 54 -9.46 1.56 11.74
N ALA A 55 -9.20 1.36 13.04
CA ALA A 55 -10.14 1.65 14.12
C ALA A 55 -10.41 3.15 14.34
N LYS A 56 -9.55 4.04 13.82
CA LYS A 56 -9.63 5.48 14.00
C LYS A 56 -9.87 6.16 12.66
N HIS A 57 -11.10 6.07 12.16
CA HIS A 57 -11.48 6.77 10.93
C HIS A 57 -11.33 8.29 11.14
N PRO A 58 -10.47 8.99 10.39
CA PRO A 58 -10.12 10.39 10.66
C PRO A 58 -11.21 11.39 10.23
N GLY A 59 -12.32 10.92 9.66
CA GLY A 59 -13.34 11.78 9.07
C GLY A 59 -12.84 12.38 7.76
N GLN A 60 -13.26 13.61 7.44
CA GLN A 60 -12.67 14.38 6.34
C GLN A 60 -11.65 15.37 6.92
N PRO A 61 -10.34 15.16 6.71
CA PRO A 61 -9.30 16.06 7.19
C PRO A 61 -9.36 17.42 6.49
N SER A 62 -9.07 18.50 7.23
CA SER A 62 -9.04 19.88 6.69
C SER A 62 -7.83 20.16 5.80
N ASP A 63 -6.75 19.39 5.97
CA ASP A 63 -5.53 19.44 5.16
C ASP A 63 -5.53 18.44 4.01
N ALA A 64 -6.67 17.79 3.73
CA ALA A 64 -6.81 16.91 2.58
C ALA A 64 -6.58 17.70 1.27
N ARG A 65 -5.83 17.09 0.35
CA ARG A 65 -5.52 17.65 -0.96
C ARG A 65 -6.81 17.94 -1.71
N ILE A 66 -6.88 19.10 -2.35
CA ILE A 66 -8.01 19.44 -3.20
C ILE A 66 -7.81 18.82 -4.59
N GLY A 67 -8.77 18.01 -5.00
CA GLY A 67 -8.82 17.39 -6.32
C GLY A 67 -9.10 18.40 -7.44
N ALA A 68 -9.00 17.94 -8.69
CA ALA A 68 -9.28 18.76 -9.86
C ALA A 68 -10.75 19.24 -9.95
N ASP A 69 -11.65 18.63 -9.19
CA ASP A 69 -13.06 18.98 -9.05
C ASP A 69 -13.33 20.04 -7.97
N GLY A 70 -12.27 20.58 -7.34
CA GLY A 70 -12.38 21.57 -6.28
C GLY A 70 -12.82 21.01 -4.93
N LYS A 71 -12.94 19.68 -4.80
CA LYS A 71 -13.32 19.02 -3.55
C LYS A 71 -12.10 18.39 -2.87
N PRO A 72 -12.09 18.30 -1.53
CA PRO A 72 -11.08 17.53 -0.82
C PRO A 72 -11.08 16.06 -1.28
N ASP A 73 -9.90 15.50 -1.48
CA ASP A 73 -9.71 14.08 -1.75
C ASP A 73 -10.29 13.28 -0.58
N ALA A 74 -11.08 12.27 -0.93
CA ALA A 74 -11.68 11.38 0.06
C ALA A 74 -10.60 10.52 0.73
N VAL A 75 -10.80 10.26 2.03
CA VAL A 75 -10.03 9.26 2.77
C VAL A 75 -10.36 7.87 2.22
N LYS A 76 -9.33 7.10 1.89
CA LYS A 76 -9.46 5.75 1.31
C LYS A 76 -8.96 4.71 2.29
N GLU A 77 -9.64 3.59 2.34
CA GLU A 77 -9.13 2.41 3.04
C GLU A 77 -7.98 1.79 2.21
N PHE A 78 -6.83 1.60 2.85
CA PHE A 78 -5.69 0.89 2.28
C PHE A 78 -5.43 -0.42 3.00
N TRP A 79 -4.93 -1.40 2.25
CA TRP A 79 -4.39 -2.64 2.75
C TRP A 79 -2.90 -2.66 2.44
N ALA A 80 -2.06 -2.78 3.46
CA ALA A 80 -0.62 -2.94 3.28
C ALA A 80 -0.21 -4.39 3.60
N MET A 81 0.61 -4.98 2.74
CA MET A 81 1.13 -6.33 2.92
C MET A 81 2.56 -6.41 2.39
N ALA A 82 3.39 -7.21 3.04
CA ALA A 82 4.68 -7.60 2.52
C ALA A 82 4.47 -8.63 1.40
N VAL A 83 5.11 -8.39 0.26
CA VAL A 83 5.04 -9.26 -0.90
C VAL A 83 6.43 -9.53 -1.44
N TYR A 84 6.63 -10.71 -1.99
CA TYR A 84 7.76 -10.96 -2.87
C TYR A 84 7.33 -10.70 -4.31
N ASN A 85 7.93 -9.70 -4.94
CA ASN A 85 7.69 -9.42 -6.34
C ASN A 85 8.54 -10.37 -7.19
N ILE A 86 7.88 -11.34 -7.82
CA ILE A 86 8.54 -12.38 -8.62
C ILE A 86 9.16 -11.76 -9.88
N THR A 87 8.52 -10.72 -10.44
CA THR A 87 9.04 -10.00 -11.60
C THR A 87 10.33 -9.25 -11.27
N ASN A 88 10.35 -8.57 -10.12
CA ASN A 88 11.51 -7.77 -9.68
C ASN A 88 12.53 -8.58 -8.84
N LYS A 89 12.20 -9.82 -8.49
CA LYS A 89 12.96 -10.72 -7.60
C LYS A 89 13.42 -10.03 -6.31
N LYS A 90 12.48 -9.40 -5.61
CA LYS A 90 12.77 -8.74 -4.32
C LYS A 90 11.54 -8.67 -3.44
N VAL A 91 11.77 -8.60 -2.14
CA VAL A 91 10.75 -8.26 -1.13
C VAL A 91 10.40 -6.78 -1.26
N GLU A 92 9.10 -6.50 -1.34
CA GLU A 92 8.51 -5.17 -1.45
C GLU A 92 7.28 -5.07 -0.53
N LEU A 93 6.88 -3.84 -0.22
CA LEU A 93 5.62 -3.55 0.45
C LEU A 93 4.58 -3.16 -0.58
N TRP A 94 3.45 -3.86 -0.59
CA TRP A 94 2.34 -3.57 -1.48
C TRP A 94 1.20 -2.90 -0.72
N GLU A 95 0.92 -1.65 -1.08
CA GLU A 95 -0.23 -0.88 -0.60
C GLU A 95 -1.35 -0.91 -1.65
N VAL A 96 -2.50 -1.46 -1.27
CA VAL A 96 -3.67 -1.63 -2.12
C VAL A 96 -4.78 -0.72 -1.65
N THR A 97 -5.25 0.17 -2.53
CA THR A 97 -6.43 1.02 -2.28
C THR A 97 -7.59 0.68 -3.21
N GLN A 98 -7.33 -0.07 -4.28
CA GLN A 98 -8.29 -0.37 -5.34
C GLN A 98 -9.28 -1.44 -4.87
N ALA A 99 -10.57 -1.09 -4.87
CA ALA A 99 -11.64 -1.98 -4.42
C ALA A 99 -11.70 -3.31 -5.19
N GLN A 100 -11.45 -3.31 -6.50
CA GLN A 100 -11.44 -4.53 -7.32
C GLN A 100 -10.41 -5.55 -6.82
N ILE A 101 -9.20 -5.10 -6.48
CA ILE A 101 -8.14 -5.96 -5.96
C ILE A 101 -8.53 -6.48 -4.57
N LYS A 102 -8.99 -5.59 -3.67
CA LYS A 102 -9.41 -5.97 -2.32
C LYS A 102 -10.53 -7.02 -2.35
N ASN A 103 -11.53 -6.86 -3.20
CA ASN A 103 -12.63 -7.80 -3.37
C ASN A 103 -12.13 -9.16 -3.88
N ALA A 104 -11.25 -9.16 -4.88
CA ALA A 104 -10.68 -10.39 -5.42
C ALA A 104 -9.83 -11.14 -4.38
N LEU A 105 -8.97 -10.42 -3.63
CA LEU A 105 -8.18 -11.02 -2.55
C LEU A 105 -9.08 -11.57 -1.43
N THR A 106 -10.15 -10.85 -1.08
CA THR A 106 -11.13 -11.32 -0.08
C THR A 106 -11.82 -12.59 -0.54
N ALA A 107 -12.21 -12.66 -1.81
CA ALA A 107 -12.84 -13.85 -2.39
C ALA A 107 -11.89 -15.05 -2.34
N LEU A 108 -10.63 -14.85 -2.77
CA LEU A 108 -9.60 -15.90 -2.75
C LEU A 108 -9.26 -16.37 -1.32
N ALA A 109 -9.22 -15.46 -0.34
CA ALA A 109 -8.92 -15.81 1.05
C ALA A 109 -10.08 -16.53 1.76
N LYS A 110 -11.32 -16.33 1.30
CA LYS A 110 -12.52 -17.00 1.83
C LYS A 110 -12.80 -18.34 1.15
N ASP A 111 -12.16 -18.62 0.03
CA ASP A 111 -12.31 -19.87 -0.70
C ASP A 111 -11.49 -20.98 -0.04
N ALA A 112 -12.19 -22.01 0.47
CA ALA A 112 -11.57 -23.12 1.17
C ALA A 112 -10.67 -23.99 0.26
N GLU A 113 -10.92 -24.00 -1.06
CA GLU A 113 -10.10 -24.78 -2.01
C GLU A 113 -8.73 -24.14 -2.23
N TRP A 114 -8.67 -22.80 -2.24
CA TRP A 114 -7.42 -22.06 -2.42
C TRP A 114 -6.58 -21.98 -1.14
N GLY A 115 -7.23 -21.97 0.02
CA GLY A 115 -6.56 -21.89 1.31
C GLY A 115 -5.93 -20.52 1.56
N HIS A 116 -4.84 -20.50 2.33
CA HIS A 116 -4.28 -19.24 2.80
C HIS A 116 -3.51 -18.50 1.68
N PRO A 117 -3.68 -17.17 1.52
CA PRO A 117 -3.02 -16.39 0.45
C PRO A 117 -1.49 -16.45 0.42
N THR A 118 -0.84 -16.85 1.52
CA THR A 118 0.62 -17.06 1.59
C THR A 118 1.07 -18.37 0.91
N GLN A 119 0.15 -19.26 0.53
CA GLN A 119 0.43 -20.57 -0.06
C GLN A 119 0.49 -20.55 -1.60
N TYR A 120 -0.01 -19.49 -2.22
CA TYR A 120 0.01 -19.31 -3.67
C TYR A 120 0.49 -17.93 -4.06
N SER A 121 0.95 -17.81 -5.30
CA SER A 121 1.25 -16.52 -5.90
C SER A 121 0.01 -15.98 -6.61
N ILE A 122 -0.06 -14.66 -6.75
CA ILE A 122 -1.11 -13.96 -7.47
C ILE A 122 -0.52 -13.21 -8.66
N LYS A 123 -1.26 -13.18 -9.75
CA LYS A 123 -0.99 -12.35 -10.92
C LYS A 123 -1.98 -11.21 -10.93
N VAL A 124 -1.48 -10.00 -10.73
CA VAL A 124 -2.27 -8.78 -10.78
C VAL A 124 -2.10 -8.18 -12.17
N SER A 125 -3.17 -8.18 -12.96
CA SER A 125 -3.20 -7.50 -14.25
C SER A 125 -3.78 -6.10 -14.09
N LYS A 126 -3.13 -5.12 -14.69
CA LYS A 126 -3.61 -3.74 -14.79
C LYS A 126 -3.71 -3.37 -16.27
N SER A 127 -4.88 -2.89 -16.69
CA SER A 127 -5.12 -2.43 -18.06
C SER A 127 -5.99 -1.18 -18.08
N GLY A 128 -5.92 -0.39 -19.16
CA GLY A 128 -6.66 0.86 -19.30
C GLY A 128 -5.91 2.09 -18.78
N THR A 129 -6.50 3.27 -18.96
CA THR A 129 -5.90 4.54 -18.53
C THR A 129 -6.94 5.40 -17.80
N GLY A 130 -6.49 6.18 -16.82
CA GLY A 130 -7.36 7.08 -16.07
C GLY A 130 -8.55 6.37 -15.41
N LYS A 131 -9.77 6.81 -15.73
CA LYS A 131 -11.02 6.30 -15.16
C LYS A 131 -11.39 4.89 -15.65
N ASP A 132 -10.80 4.44 -16.75
CA ASP A 132 -11.05 3.11 -17.34
C ASP A 132 -10.03 2.06 -16.90
N THR A 133 -9.26 2.35 -15.85
CA THR A 133 -8.28 1.40 -15.30
C THR A 133 -9.00 0.21 -14.67
N LYS A 134 -8.72 -0.99 -15.18
CA LYS A 134 -9.25 -2.26 -14.67
C LYS A 134 -8.13 -3.06 -14.03
N TYR A 135 -8.49 -3.73 -12.94
CA TYR A 135 -7.61 -4.65 -12.24
C TYR A 135 -8.17 -6.07 -12.28
N GLY A 136 -7.35 -7.02 -12.70
CA GLY A 136 -7.62 -8.45 -12.57
C GLY A 136 -6.66 -9.06 -11.56
N VAL A 137 -7.15 -10.03 -10.79
CA VAL A 137 -6.31 -10.83 -9.88
C VAL A 137 -6.58 -12.29 -10.17
N LEU A 138 -5.53 -13.03 -10.53
CA LEU A 138 -5.60 -14.46 -10.81
C LEU A 138 -4.64 -15.21 -9.88
N PRO A 139 -5.11 -16.17 -9.07
CA PRO A 139 -4.21 -17.02 -8.30
C PRO A 139 -3.46 -17.97 -9.23
N THR A 140 -2.28 -18.40 -8.81
CA THR A 140 -1.57 -19.53 -9.41
C THR A 140 -1.78 -20.78 -8.56
N ALA A 141 -1.55 -21.96 -9.13
CA ALA A 141 -1.56 -23.21 -8.36
C ALA A 141 -0.69 -23.08 -7.08
N PRO A 142 -1.17 -23.54 -5.91
CA PRO A 142 -0.41 -23.49 -4.67
C PRO A 142 0.95 -24.17 -4.85
N LYS A 143 2.00 -23.45 -4.49
CA LYS A 143 3.38 -23.93 -4.57
C LYS A 143 4.15 -23.44 -3.36
N PRO A 144 4.99 -24.29 -2.75
CA PRO A 144 5.85 -23.89 -1.66
C PRO A 144 6.79 -22.77 -2.13
N LEU A 145 7.13 -21.88 -1.22
CA LEU A 145 8.10 -20.83 -1.49
C LEU A 145 9.49 -21.48 -1.67
N PRO A 146 10.21 -21.19 -2.77
CA PRO A 146 11.58 -21.64 -2.93
C PRO A 146 12.46 -21.20 -1.75
N ALA A 147 13.36 -22.07 -1.30
CA ALA A 147 14.22 -21.81 -0.13
C ALA A 147 15.09 -20.54 -0.30
N GLU A 148 15.51 -20.24 -1.53
CA GLU A 148 16.25 -19.02 -1.86
C GLU A 148 15.46 -17.75 -1.52
N ILE A 149 14.15 -17.76 -1.81
CA ILE A 149 13.27 -16.62 -1.52
C ILE A 149 12.98 -16.55 -0.02
N GLN A 150 12.82 -17.68 0.65
CA GLN A 150 12.63 -17.70 2.10
C GLN A 150 13.79 -17.01 2.84
N ALA A 151 15.04 -17.27 2.43
CA ALA A 151 16.20 -16.62 3.02
C ALA A 151 16.19 -15.08 2.83
N GLU A 152 15.74 -14.58 1.67
CA GLU A 152 15.59 -13.13 1.45
C GLU A 152 14.49 -12.51 2.31
N VAL A 153 13.38 -13.24 2.50
CA VAL A 153 12.27 -12.81 3.35
C VAL A 153 12.72 -12.74 4.81
N ASP A 154 13.43 -13.76 5.28
CA ASP A 154 13.95 -13.81 6.65
C ASP A 154 15.02 -12.73 6.88
N ALA A 155 15.82 -12.40 5.85
CA ALA A 155 16.82 -11.33 5.92
C ALA A 155 16.21 -9.92 5.91
N LYS A 156 14.97 -9.75 5.44
CA LYS A 156 14.29 -8.45 5.32
C LYS A 156 12.91 -8.48 6.00
N PRO A 157 12.86 -8.53 7.34
CA PRO A 157 11.59 -8.43 8.05
C PRO A 157 10.93 -7.08 7.76
N VAL A 158 9.64 -7.11 7.42
CA VAL A 158 8.85 -5.92 7.09
C VAL A 158 7.90 -5.60 8.24
N ASN A 159 8.09 -4.45 8.89
CA ASN A 159 7.20 -3.95 9.92
C ASN A 159 6.11 -3.06 9.33
N LEU A 160 4.95 -3.65 9.06
CA LEU A 160 3.82 -2.93 8.48
C LEU A 160 3.33 -1.77 9.38
N ARG A 161 3.41 -1.91 10.72
CA ARG A 161 2.92 -0.85 11.64
C ARG A 161 3.67 0.46 11.50
N ALA A 162 4.93 0.41 11.09
CA ALA A 162 5.73 1.61 10.84
C ALA A 162 5.06 2.55 9.82
N LEU A 163 4.22 2.04 8.91
CA LEU A 163 3.46 2.87 7.97
C LEU A 163 2.50 3.84 8.66
N ILE A 164 1.90 3.43 9.77
CA ILE A 164 0.96 4.26 10.55
C ILE A 164 1.74 5.25 11.41
N ASP A 165 2.84 4.80 12.00
CA ASP A 165 3.70 5.62 12.88
C ASP A 165 4.58 6.61 12.09
N GLY A 166 4.52 6.60 10.76
CA GLY A 166 5.36 7.43 9.89
C GLY A 166 6.82 6.99 9.81
N GLY A 167 7.14 5.77 10.28
CA GLY A 167 8.45 5.14 10.20
C GLY A 167 8.71 4.41 8.88
N ASN A 168 9.94 3.90 8.73
CA ASN A 168 10.30 3.05 7.59
C ASN A 168 9.94 1.59 7.89
N PRO A 169 9.11 0.93 7.06
CA PRO A 169 8.72 -0.48 7.26
C PRO A 169 9.86 -1.48 7.08
N PHE A 170 11.03 -1.08 6.57
CA PHE A 170 12.21 -1.95 6.40
C PHE A 170 13.33 -1.69 7.42
N ASP A 171 13.14 -0.76 8.36
CA ASP A 171 14.11 -0.54 9.43
C ASP A 171 14.01 -1.68 10.47
N SER A 172 15.16 -2.26 10.83
CA SER A 172 15.29 -3.42 11.71
C SER A 172 14.89 -3.16 13.17
N GLN A 173 14.38 -1.97 13.51
CA GLN A 173 14.00 -1.57 14.86
C GLN A 173 12.65 -0.84 14.82
N PRO A 174 11.65 -1.25 15.62
CA PRO A 174 10.52 -0.39 15.91
C PRO A 174 11.08 0.85 16.64
N LYS A 175 11.02 2.02 16.00
CA LYS A 175 11.35 3.28 16.69
C LYS A 175 10.35 3.45 17.84
N PRO A 176 10.81 3.54 19.10
CA PRO A 176 9.93 3.91 20.20
C PRO A 176 9.48 5.36 19.98
N GLY A 177 8.18 5.57 19.78
CA GLY A 177 7.52 6.87 19.89
C GLY A 177 8.06 7.98 18.99
N ALA A 178 7.64 8.00 17.71
CA ALA A 178 7.53 9.28 17.02
C ALA A 178 6.30 10.00 17.60
N ALA A 179 6.53 10.79 18.64
CA ALA A 179 5.54 11.73 19.16
C ALA A 179 4.95 12.55 18.00
N PRO A 180 3.64 12.87 18.03
CA PRO A 180 3.04 13.75 17.04
C PRO A 180 3.86 15.04 16.96
N THR A 181 4.20 15.44 15.73
CA THR A 181 4.91 16.69 15.46
C THR A 181 4.19 17.84 16.20
N PRO A 182 4.91 18.74 16.91
CA PRO A 182 4.31 19.78 17.76
C PRO A 182 3.30 20.73 17.07
N GLU A 183 3.18 20.67 15.75
CA GLU A 183 2.27 21.49 14.96
C GLU A 183 0.81 21.01 14.99
N GLN A 184 0.54 19.76 15.40
CA GLN A 184 -0.83 19.22 15.49
C GLN A 184 -1.49 19.37 16.87
N ALA A 185 -0.78 19.88 17.88
CA ALA A 185 -1.31 20.02 19.25
C ALA A 185 -2.05 21.33 19.53
N LYS A 186 -2.16 22.27 18.58
CA LYS A 186 -2.75 23.59 18.82
C LYS A 186 -4.24 23.74 18.48
N ASN A 187 -4.91 22.72 17.93
CA ASN A 187 -6.33 22.84 17.53
C ASN A 187 -7.32 22.02 18.36
N LEU A 188 -6.95 21.58 19.57
CA LEU A 188 -7.94 21.21 20.59
C LEU A 188 -7.85 22.18 21.78
N ALA A 189 -8.38 23.38 21.58
CA ALA A 189 -8.94 24.12 22.71
C ALA A 189 -10.41 23.71 22.84
N PRO A 190 -10.88 23.25 24.02
CA PRO A 190 -12.31 23.07 24.25
C PRO A 190 -12.97 24.44 24.20
N THR A 191 -13.97 24.61 23.34
CA THR A 191 -14.92 25.72 23.47
C THR A 191 -15.66 25.53 24.80
N ASP A 192 -15.36 26.43 25.73
CA ASP A 192 -16.01 26.58 27.01
C ASP A 192 -17.48 26.95 26.75
N ASP A 193 -18.38 26.03 27.09
CA ASP A 193 -19.81 26.14 26.90
C ASP A 193 -20.38 26.74 28.19
N ASN A 194 -20.34 28.07 28.32
CA ASN A 194 -20.98 28.78 29.42
C ASN A 194 -21.26 30.24 29.05
N ASP A 195 -22.30 30.47 28.24
CA ASP A 195 -23.00 31.75 28.22
C ASP A 195 -24.42 31.58 27.63
N LEU A 196 -25.37 31.20 28.48
CA LEU A 196 -26.80 31.39 28.24
C LEU A 196 -27.30 32.46 29.21
N PRO A 197 -27.72 33.64 28.73
CA PRO A 197 -28.41 34.59 29.60
C PRO A 197 -29.84 34.13 29.87
N PHE A 198 -30.25 34.29 31.13
CA PHE A 198 -31.64 34.13 31.61
C PHE A 198 -32.61 35.11 30.93
#